data_AF-A0A542DQI0-F1
#
_entry.id   AF-A0A542DQI0-F1
#
_cell.length_a   1.000
_cell.length_b   1.000
_cell.length_c   1.000
_cell.angle_alpha   90.00
_cell.angle_beta   90.00
_cell.angle_gamma   90.00
#
_symmetry.space_group_name_H-M   'P 1'
#
loop_
_entity.id
_entity.type
_entity.pdbx_description
1 polymer ?
#
loop_
_entity_poly.entity_id
_entity_poly.type
_entity_poly.pdbx_seq_one_letter_code
_entity_poly.pdbx_strand_id
1 'polypeptide(L)'
;MDIDQITLSVLADEAREYAPRLFALYGVYREHLFPEDEDGYLGWGMEFTELGKAILWFPDGSTHWAHSAAGILDHHTWHSEARLVWLTDPHPPTADDYDLAGH
;
A
#
# COMPACT_ATOMS: atom_id res chain seq x y z
N MET A 1 26.38 4.21 -17.64
CA MET A 1 25.36 3.16 -17.84
C MET A 1 24.43 3.74 -18.88
N ASP A 2 24.46 3.20 -20.09
CA ASP A 2 23.63 3.69 -21.21
C ASP A 2 22.15 3.44 -20.88
N ILE A 3 21.32 4.48 -20.97
CA ILE A 3 19.88 4.42 -20.70
C ILE A 3 19.14 3.61 -21.80
N ASP A 4 19.83 3.28 -22.89
CA ASP A 4 19.22 2.85 -24.15
C ASP A 4 18.85 1.35 -24.27
N GLN A 5 19.11 0.49 -23.27
CA GLN A 5 18.63 -0.90 -23.29
C GLN A 5 18.27 -1.44 -21.90
N ILE A 6 17.25 -0.85 -21.26
CA ILE A 6 16.54 -1.57 -20.21
C ILE A 6 15.68 -2.64 -20.89
N THR A 7 15.96 -3.91 -20.58
CA THR A 7 15.17 -5.04 -21.09
C THR A 7 13.98 -5.30 -20.16
N LEU A 8 12.92 -5.90 -20.69
CA LEU A 8 11.76 -6.30 -19.88
C LEU A 8 12.13 -7.26 -18.74
N SER A 9 13.20 -8.06 -18.91
CA SER A 9 13.68 -8.94 -17.84
C SER A 9 14.24 -8.14 -16.66
N VAL A 10 15.02 -7.09 -16.91
CA VAL A 10 15.55 -6.21 -15.85
C VAL A 10 14.41 -5.55 -15.07
N LEU A 11 13.41 -5.02 -15.77
CA LEU A 11 12.23 -4.42 -15.12
C LEU A 11 11.42 -5.45 -14.33
N ALA A 12 11.32 -6.68 -14.81
CA ALA A 12 10.64 -7.75 -14.09
C ALA A 12 11.38 -8.14 -12.82
N ASP A 13 12.71 -8.12 -12.83
CA ASP A 13 13.52 -8.40 -11.64
C ASP A 13 13.40 -7.26 -10.62
N GLU A 14 13.46 -6.00 -11.05
CA GLU A 14 13.22 -4.84 -10.17
C GLU A 14 11.80 -4.87 -9.58
N ALA A 15 10.79 -5.20 -10.37
CA ALA A 15 9.40 -5.31 -9.87
C ALA A 15 9.25 -6.38 -8.77
N ARG A 16 10.06 -7.45 -8.81
CA ARG A 16 10.09 -8.49 -7.77
C ARG A 16 10.90 -8.05 -6.56
N GLU A 17 12.05 -7.42 -6.78
CA GLU A 17 12.92 -6.90 -5.73
C GLU A 17 12.20 -5.86 -4.87
N TYR A 18 11.47 -4.95 -5.52
CA TYR A 18 10.75 -3.86 -4.87
C TYR A 18 9.25 -4.14 -4.75
N ALA A 19 8.83 -5.40 -4.74
CA ALA A 19 7.43 -5.78 -4.63
C ALA A 19 6.81 -5.17 -3.35
N PRO A 20 5.75 -4.36 -3.44
CA PRO A 20 5.17 -3.71 -2.28
C PRO A 20 4.32 -4.68 -1.46
N ARG A 21 4.23 -4.41 -0.17
CA ARG A 21 3.24 -5.04 0.71
C ARG A 21 1.93 -4.29 0.61
N LEU A 22 0.83 -5.00 0.37
CA LEU A 22 -0.49 -4.40 0.30
C LEU A 22 -1.11 -4.28 1.70
N PHE A 23 -1.81 -3.19 1.96
CA PHE A 23 -2.57 -2.98 3.18
C PHE A 23 -3.91 -2.31 2.90
N ALA A 24 -4.83 -2.38 3.86
CA ALA A 24 -6.01 -1.53 3.92
C ALA A 24 -5.93 -0.64 5.17
N LEU A 25 -6.39 0.60 5.02
CA LEU A 25 -6.61 1.54 6.12
C LEU A 25 -8.11 1.79 6.23
N TYR A 26 -8.65 1.70 7.44
CA TYR A 26 -10.05 2.02 7.70
C TYR A 26 -10.20 2.69 9.05
N GLY A 27 -11.26 3.47 9.22
CA GLY A 27 -11.50 4.17 10.48
C GLY A 27 -12.85 4.85 10.51
N VAL A 28 -13.19 5.33 11.71
CA VAL A 28 -14.41 6.10 12.01
C VAL A 28 -13.97 7.46 12.53
N TYR A 29 -14.51 8.55 11.99
CA TYR A 29 -14.16 9.90 12.41
C TYR A 29 -14.66 10.17 13.85
N ARG A 30 -13.85 10.86 14.66
CA ARG A 30 -14.22 11.13 16.07
C ARG A 30 -15.28 12.21 16.22
N GLU A 31 -15.31 13.15 15.29
CA GLU A 31 -16.29 14.23 15.23
C GLU A 31 -16.77 14.35 13.79
N HIS A 32 -18.09 14.45 13.60
CA HIS A 32 -18.72 14.81 12.33
C HIS A 32 -18.42 16.28 12.06
N LEU A 33 -17.28 16.53 11.42
CA LEU A 33 -16.90 17.89 11.05
C LEU A 33 -17.86 18.46 10.01
N PHE A 34 -18.49 17.61 9.19
CA PHE A 34 -19.56 18.00 8.28
C PHE A 34 -20.76 17.03 8.31
N PRO A 35 -22.01 17.52 8.13
CA PRO A 35 -23.22 16.68 8.16
C PRO A 35 -23.32 15.67 7.01
N GLU A 36 -22.46 15.82 6.01
CA GLU A 36 -22.47 15.07 4.74
C GLU A 36 -21.36 14.00 4.72
N ASP A 37 -20.50 13.98 5.73
CA ASP A 37 -19.41 13.01 5.85
C ASP A 37 -19.99 11.62 6.17
N GLU A 38 -19.53 10.60 5.44
CA GLU A 38 -19.75 9.21 5.86
C GLU A 38 -19.09 8.99 7.24
N ASP A 39 -19.73 8.21 8.10
CA ASP A 39 -19.27 7.97 9.48
C ASP A 39 -17.84 7.38 9.55
N GLY A 40 -17.33 6.85 8.43
CA GLY A 40 -15.99 6.30 8.34
C GLY A 40 -15.43 6.27 6.93
N TYR A 41 -14.28 5.64 6.79
CA TYR A 41 -13.56 5.53 5.54
C TYR A 41 -12.90 4.16 5.40
N LEU A 42 -12.62 3.79 4.15
CA LEU A 42 -11.85 2.61 3.77
C LEU A 42 -10.99 2.96 2.57
N GLY A 43 -9.69 2.69 2.67
CA GLY A 43 -8.72 2.85 1.60
C GLY A 43 -7.77 1.67 1.49
N TRP A 44 -7.12 1.55 0.34
CA TRP A 44 -6.15 0.50 0.02
C TRP A 44 -4.81 1.12 -0.32
N GLY A 45 -3.75 0.51 0.17
CA GLY A 45 -2.41 1.05 0.01
C GLY A 45 -1.35 0.01 -0.25
N MET A 46 -0.19 0.53 -0.60
CA MET A 46 1.02 -0.21 -0.92
C MET A 46 2.19 0.40 -0.15
N GLU A 47 2.98 -0.43 0.54
CA GLU A 47 4.24 -0.02 1.15
C GLU A 47 5.41 -0.67 0.40
N PHE A 48 6.27 0.16 -0.16
CA PHE A 48 7.55 -0.22 -0.75
C PHE A 48 8.62 -0.11 0.35
N THR A 49 8.74 -1.14 1.18
CA THR A 49 9.61 -1.13 2.38
C THR A 49 11.06 -0.76 2.04
N GLU A 50 11.63 -1.37 1.00
CA GLU A 50 13.00 -1.09 0.53
C GLU A 50 13.19 0.36 0.02
N LEU A 51 12.10 0.99 -0.45
CA LEU A 51 12.13 2.36 -0.96
C LEU A 51 11.79 3.41 0.12
N GLY A 52 11.33 2.98 1.30
CA GLY A 52 10.84 3.89 2.34
C GLY A 52 9.69 4.77 1.86
N LYS A 53 8.73 4.17 1.14
CA LYS A 53 7.56 4.86 0.57
C LYS A 53 6.29 4.07 0.80
N ALA A 54 5.19 4.77 1.06
CA ALA A 54 3.86 4.22 1.05
C ALA A 54 2.89 5.15 0.31
N ILE A 55 1.91 4.54 -0.34
CA ILE A 55 0.78 5.22 -0.96
C ILE A 55 -0.52 4.60 -0.47
N LEU A 56 -1.51 5.43 -0.19
CA LEU A 56 -2.88 5.03 0.11
C LEU A 56 -3.82 5.67 -0.92
N TRP A 57 -4.79 4.91 -1.38
CA TRP A 57 -5.85 5.34 -2.28
C TRP A 57 -7.22 5.15 -1.61
N PHE A 58 -8.11 6.11 -1.80
CA PHE A 58 -9.51 6.07 -1.36
C PHE A 58 -10.47 6.02 -2.56
N PRO A 59 -11.67 5.43 -2.42
CA PRO A 59 -12.70 5.38 -3.47
C PRO A 59 -13.13 6.72 -4.04
N ASP A 60 -12.99 7.80 -3.28
CA ASP A 60 -13.26 9.17 -3.74
C ASP A 60 -12.21 9.68 -4.75
N GLY A 61 -11.18 8.89 -5.04
CA GLY A 61 -10.08 9.21 -5.95
C GLY A 61 -8.90 9.90 -5.28
N SER A 62 -8.97 10.22 -3.99
CA SER A 62 -7.86 10.82 -3.26
C SER A 62 -6.71 9.83 -3.05
N THR A 63 -5.48 10.37 -3.03
CA THR A 63 -4.26 9.59 -2.78
C THR A 63 -3.37 10.29 -1.78
N HIS A 64 -2.81 9.52 -0.86
CA HIS A 64 -1.99 10.01 0.25
C HIS A 64 -0.63 9.31 0.20
N TRP A 65 0.44 10.09 0.28
CA TRP A 65 1.81 9.60 0.25
C TRP A 65 2.47 9.75 1.62
N ALA A 66 3.31 8.79 2.01
CA ALA A 66 4.13 8.88 3.20
C ALA A 66 5.42 8.05 3.05
N HIS A 67 6.26 8.07 4.08
CA HIS A 67 7.47 7.24 4.14
C HIS A 67 7.19 5.79 4.56
N SER A 68 6.03 5.51 5.14
CA SER A 68 5.61 4.17 5.55
C SER A 68 4.10 4.11 5.76
N ALA A 69 3.53 2.92 5.74
CA ALA A 69 2.13 2.68 6.05
C ALA A 69 1.82 3.04 7.52
N ALA A 70 2.81 2.87 8.40
CA ALA A 70 2.73 3.34 9.78
C ALA A 70 2.60 4.88 9.88
N GLY A 71 3.32 5.63 9.03
CA GLY A 71 3.17 7.09 8.96
C GLY A 71 1.80 7.53 8.44
N ILE A 72 1.23 6.77 7.49
CA ILE A 72 -0.15 6.98 7.02
C ILE A 72 -1.13 6.74 8.17
N LEU A 73 -0.99 5.64 8.90
CA LEU A 73 -1.83 5.33 10.06
C LEU A 73 -1.74 6.44 11.12
N ASP A 74 -0.53 6.84 11.50
CA ASP A 74 -0.31 7.87 12.52
C ASP A 74 -1.05 9.17 12.18
N HIS A 75 -0.90 9.66 10.94
CA HIS A 75 -1.63 10.83 10.45
C HIS A 75 -3.16 10.70 10.60
N HIS A 76 -3.73 9.54 10.26
CA HIS A 76 -5.18 9.35 10.33
C HIS A 76 -5.70 9.16 11.76
N THR A 77 -4.89 8.62 12.67
CA THR A 77 -5.28 8.48 14.09
C THR A 77 -5.49 9.82 14.80
N TRP A 78 -5.02 10.93 14.23
CA TRP A 78 -5.24 12.26 14.79
C TRP A 78 -6.72 12.65 14.78
N HIS A 79 -7.46 12.29 13.72
CA HIS A 79 -8.85 12.71 13.52
C HIS A 79 -9.86 11.55 13.59
N SER A 80 -9.38 10.31 13.72
CA SER A 80 -10.24 9.11 13.65
C SER A 80 -9.73 7.97 14.52
N GLU A 81 -10.59 6.98 14.78
CA GLU A 81 -10.20 5.67 15.27
C GLU A 81 -9.72 4.80 14.10
N ALA A 82 -8.53 5.12 13.58
CA ALA A 82 -7.95 4.46 12.44
C ALA A 82 -7.29 3.12 12.79
N ARG A 83 -7.38 2.15 11.87
CA ARG A 83 -6.65 0.87 11.92
C ARG A 83 -6.11 0.53 10.56
N LEU A 84 -5.00 -0.21 10.57
CA LEU A 84 -4.36 -0.76 9.39
C LEU A 84 -4.35 -2.29 9.47
N VAL A 85 -4.62 -2.94 8.33
CA VAL A 85 -4.47 -4.38 8.17
C VAL A 85 -3.62 -4.68 6.93
N TRP A 86 -2.64 -5.56 7.08
CA TRP A 86 -1.87 -6.07 5.94
C TRP A 86 -2.70 -7.09 5.16
N LEU A 87 -2.77 -6.92 3.84
CA LEU A 87 -3.54 -7.78 2.93
C LEU A 87 -2.67 -8.84 2.27
N THR A 88 -1.36 -8.59 2.20
CA THR A 88 -0.36 -9.58 1.77
C THR A 88 0.50 -9.97 2.96
N ASP A 89 0.88 -11.24 3.00
CA ASP A 89 1.86 -11.73 3.95
C ASP A 89 3.18 -10.96 3.85
N PRO A 90 3.99 -10.91 4.93
CA PRO A 90 5.26 -10.20 4.95
C PRO A 90 6.37 -10.84 4.07
N HIS A 91 6.04 -11.68 3.09
CA HIS A 91 7.01 -12.32 2.21
C HIS A 91 6.60 -12.15 0.74
N PRO A 92 7.52 -11.77 -0.17
CA PRO A 92 7.25 -11.92 -1.59
C PRO A 92 7.03 -13.41 -1.89
N PRO A 93 6.10 -13.78 -2.78
CA PRO A 93 6.01 -15.16 -3.24
C PRO A 93 7.37 -15.57 -3.77
N THR A 94 7.89 -16.67 -3.24
CA THR A 94 9.13 -17.27 -3.73
C THR A 94 8.86 -17.84 -5.13
N ALA A 95 9.91 -18.05 -5.93
CA ALA A 95 9.77 -18.70 -7.23
C ALA A 95 9.03 -20.06 -7.13
N ASP A 96 9.15 -20.73 -5.97
CA ASP A 96 8.50 -22.00 -5.65
C ASP A 96 6.97 -21.90 -5.52
N ASP A 97 6.43 -20.72 -5.16
CA ASP A 97 4.98 -20.51 -5.02
C ASP A 97 4.26 -20.46 -6.38
N TYR A 98 5.00 -20.21 -7.47
CA TYR A 98 4.46 -20.18 -8.83
C TYR A 98 4.61 -21.52 -9.58
N ASP A 99 5.47 -22.43 -9.10
CA ASP A 99 5.67 -23.76 -9.70
C ASP A 99 4.51 -24.74 -9.35
N LEU A 100 3.67 -24.38 -8.37
CA LEU A 100 2.50 -25.16 -7.97
C LEU A 100 1.27 -24.97 -8.88
N ALA A 101 1.33 -24.10 -9.89
CA ALA A 101 0.24 -23.91 -10.87
C ALA A 101 0.40 -24.75 -12.15
N GLY A 102 1.41 -25.62 -12.21
CA GLY A 102 1.81 -26.36 -13.42
C GLY A 102 1.89 -27.88 -13.28
N HIS A 103 0.84 -28.54 -12.79
CA HIS A 103 0.65 -29.99 -12.95
C HIS A 103 -0.81 -30.36 -13.26
#